data_AF-A0A0A1GX12-F1
#
_entry.id   AF-A0A0A1GX12-F1
#
_cell.length_a   1.000
_cell.length_b   1.000
_cell.length_c   1.000
_cell.angle_alpha   90.00
_cell.angle_beta   90.00
_cell.angle_gamma   90.00
#
_symmetry.space_group_name_H-M   'P 1'
#
loop_
_entity.id
_entity.type
_entity.pdbx_description
1 polymer ?
#
loop_
_entity_poly.entity_id
_entity_poly.type
_entity_poly.pdbx_seq_one_letter_code
_entity_poly.pdbx_strand_id
1 'polypeptide(L)'
;MKLEFVDKKQFLAKVKKLANERNITPQIMLQEIVLDDLIDRISYSNYKDNLVLKGGFLIASLIGTDTRSTRDIDTSIIGLPVTEYKMKNVIQEICAIRLPDDTVKLSIVKIGEIREDNEYSGYRIHILVQIYNTQVEVKIDISTGDVITERAIQYEHKMILEDRTVKIMAYTVETIIAEKLETIISRDDTNTRLKDFYDLYLLDHQNRTEIRLNMLNKAIHATATKRGTTEQLGTYISSLTDLKSSQNLQKLWIAYQKPNKYAHGIDFEDRCDAAIDLVRKSGMK
;
A
#
# COMPACT_ATOMS: atom_id res chain seq x y z
N MET A 1 14.53 11.01 -8.07
CA MET A 1 13.94 11.22 -9.40
C MET A 1 14.71 12.30 -10.15
N LYS A 2 15.03 12.09 -11.43
CA LYS A 2 15.60 13.14 -12.30
C LYS A 2 14.47 13.90 -12.97
N LEU A 3 14.33 15.19 -12.64
CA LEU A 3 13.32 16.05 -13.25
C LEU A 3 13.90 16.72 -14.50
N GLU A 4 13.53 16.24 -15.69
CA GLU A 4 13.98 16.81 -16.98
C GLU A 4 13.18 18.07 -17.40
N PHE A 5 12.69 18.85 -16.43
CA PHE A 5 11.90 20.06 -16.68
C PHE A 5 12.75 21.30 -16.47
N VAL A 6 12.64 22.26 -17.39
CA VAL A 6 13.40 23.51 -17.33
C VAL A 6 12.88 24.43 -16.22
N ASP A 7 11.58 24.39 -15.93
CA ASP A 7 10.94 25.21 -14.92
C ASP A 7 9.67 24.58 -14.30
N LYS A 8 9.14 25.26 -13.27
CA LYS A 8 7.90 24.90 -12.58
C LYS A 8 6.70 24.79 -13.53
N LYS A 9 6.63 25.62 -14.58
CA LYS A 9 5.48 25.68 -15.48
C LYS A 9 5.40 24.41 -16.33
N GLN A 10 6.54 23.96 -16.87
CA GLN A 10 6.64 22.71 -17.61
C GLN A 10 6.30 21.50 -16.73
N PHE A 11 6.85 21.45 -15.51
CA PHE A 11 6.53 20.40 -14.55
C PHE A 11 5.04 20.32 -14.25
N LEU A 12 4.40 21.43 -13.87
CA LEU A 12 2.96 21.45 -13.56
C LEU A 12 2.09 21.17 -14.78
N ALA A 13 2.53 21.53 -15.99
CA ALA A 13 1.83 21.15 -17.23
C ALA A 13 1.86 19.63 -17.45
N LYS A 14 3.02 18.99 -17.22
CA LYS A 14 3.13 17.52 -17.29
C LYS A 14 2.28 16.84 -16.21
N VAL A 15 2.29 17.32 -14.97
CA VAL A 15 1.43 16.82 -13.89
C VAL A 15 -0.05 16.89 -14.29
N LYS A 16 -0.51 18.04 -14.83
CA LYS A 16 -1.91 18.18 -15.30
C LYS A 16 -2.24 17.22 -16.43
N LYS A 17 -1.32 17.05 -17.39
CA LYS A 17 -1.49 16.12 -18.50
C LYS A 17 -1.68 14.68 -18.00
N LEU A 18 -0.76 14.20 -17.15
CA LEU A 18 -0.83 12.86 -16.57
C LEU A 18 -2.09 12.68 -15.72
N ALA A 19 -2.46 13.68 -14.91
CA ALA A 19 -3.67 13.63 -14.11
C ALA A 19 -4.94 13.46 -14.96
N ASN A 20 -5.02 14.16 -16.10
CA ASN A 20 -6.13 14.02 -17.04
C ASN A 20 -6.14 12.64 -17.72
N GLU A 21 -4.98 12.13 -18.14
CA GLU A 21 -4.84 10.78 -18.73
C GLU A 21 -5.32 9.69 -17.77
N ARG A 22 -5.08 9.90 -16.47
CA ARG A 22 -5.43 8.98 -15.36
C ARG A 22 -6.80 9.24 -14.73
N ASN A 23 -7.52 10.27 -15.18
CA ASN A 23 -8.80 10.71 -14.60
C ASN A 23 -8.75 10.97 -13.07
N ILE A 24 -7.64 11.52 -12.59
CA ILE A 24 -7.39 11.93 -11.20
C ILE A 24 -7.15 13.44 -11.12
N THR A 25 -7.14 14.00 -9.91
CA THR A 25 -6.83 15.43 -9.75
C THR A 25 -5.32 15.69 -9.89
N PRO A 26 -4.90 16.88 -10.35
CA PRO A 26 -3.47 17.24 -10.37
C PRO A 26 -2.80 17.16 -9.00
N GLN A 27 -3.55 17.37 -7.92
CA GLN A 27 -3.04 17.25 -6.55
C GLN A 27 -2.69 15.79 -6.21
N ILE A 28 -3.55 14.85 -6.60
CA ILE A 28 -3.30 13.41 -6.42
C ILE A 28 -2.09 12.98 -7.25
N MET A 29 -2.05 13.36 -8.53
CA MET A 29 -0.92 13.04 -9.41
C MET A 29 0.41 13.57 -8.86
N LEU A 30 0.40 14.78 -8.29
CA LEU A 30 1.57 15.34 -7.64
C LEU A 30 1.97 14.58 -6.38
N GLN A 31 1.00 14.08 -5.59
CA GLN A 31 1.29 13.21 -4.43
C GLN A 31 1.95 11.91 -4.88
N GLU A 32 1.44 11.24 -5.92
CA GLU A 32 2.03 10.01 -6.47
C GLU A 32 3.47 10.22 -6.95
N ILE A 33 3.74 11.32 -7.67
CA ILE A 33 5.11 11.69 -8.10
C ILE A 33 6.05 11.89 -6.92
N VAL A 34 5.55 12.47 -5.82
CA VAL A 34 6.35 12.68 -4.61
C VAL A 34 6.62 11.36 -3.88
N LEU A 35 5.65 10.44 -3.85
CA LEU A 35 5.84 9.10 -3.30
C LEU A 35 6.86 8.29 -4.15
N ASP A 36 6.79 8.43 -5.47
CA ASP A 36 7.74 7.83 -6.42
C ASP A 36 9.19 8.30 -6.15
N ASP A 37 9.40 9.60 -5.89
CA ASP A 37 10.71 10.12 -5.47
C ASP A 37 11.19 9.53 -4.13
N LEU A 38 10.28 9.32 -3.17
CA LEU A 38 10.63 8.70 -1.89
C LEU A 38 11.05 7.23 -2.08
N ILE A 39 10.35 6.47 -2.93
CA ILE A 39 10.72 5.10 -3.31
C ILE A 39 12.11 5.06 -3.95
N ASP A 40 12.39 5.99 -4.87
CA ASP A 40 13.69 6.12 -5.52
C ASP A 40 14.79 6.35 -4.49
N ARG A 41 14.60 7.28 -3.54
CA ARG A 41 15.57 7.53 -2.46
C ARG A 41 15.76 6.33 -1.54
N ILE A 42 14.69 5.59 -1.21
CA ILE A 42 14.78 4.35 -0.42
C ILE A 42 15.71 3.36 -1.13
N SER A 43 15.59 3.20 -2.45
CA SER A 43 16.40 2.26 -3.23
C SER A 43 17.90 2.55 -3.23
N TYR A 44 18.28 3.82 -3.11
CA TYR A 44 19.68 4.26 -2.99
C TYR A 44 20.17 4.32 -1.54
N SER A 45 19.29 4.12 -0.56
CA SER A 45 19.64 4.22 0.85
C SER A 45 20.35 2.97 1.38
N ASN A 46 21.06 3.13 2.49
CA ASN A 46 21.58 1.99 3.27
C ASN A 46 20.47 1.13 3.89
N TYR A 47 19.20 1.54 3.76
CA TYR A 47 18.02 0.89 4.33
C TYR A 47 17.16 0.17 3.28
N LYS A 48 17.61 0.11 2.02
CA LYS A 48 16.87 -0.51 0.91
C LYS A 48 16.48 -1.98 1.18
N ASP A 49 17.30 -2.68 1.96
CA ASP A 49 17.08 -4.08 2.33
C ASP A 49 16.34 -4.22 3.68
N ASN A 50 16.16 -3.11 4.42
CA ASN A 50 15.43 -3.07 5.69
C ASN A 50 13.98 -2.64 5.54
N LEU A 51 13.70 -1.69 4.64
CA LEU A 51 12.35 -1.18 4.37
C LEU A 51 11.69 -2.02 3.28
N VAL A 52 10.72 -2.83 3.68
CA VAL A 52 9.97 -3.70 2.77
C VAL A 52 8.61 -3.07 2.48
N LEU A 53 8.40 -2.64 1.23
CA LEU A 53 7.16 -2.05 0.76
C LEU A 53 5.99 -3.03 0.88
N LYS A 54 4.84 -2.54 1.36
CA LYS A 54 3.59 -3.30 1.45
C LYS A 54 2.38 -2.42 1.15
N GLY A 55 1.18 -2.97 1.42
CA GLY A 55 -0.05 -2.18 1.45
C GLY A 55 -0.54 -1.69 0.09
N GLY A 56 -1.28 -0.58 0.12
CA GLY A 56 -2.06 -0.11 -1.02
C GLY A 56 -1.21 0.44 -2.18
N PHE A 57 -0.08 1.06 -1.87
CA PHE A 57 0.88 1.55 -2.88
C PHE A 57 1.40 0.40 -3.74
N LEU A 58 1.82 -0.70 -3.10
CA LEU A 58 2.33 -1.87 -3.81
C LEU A 58 1.26 -2.50 -4.71
N ILE A 59 0.02 -2.61 -4.23
CA ILE A 59 -1.09 -3.15 -5.03
C ILE A 59 -1.34 -2.28 -6.26
N ALA A 60 -1.43 -0.96 -6.10
CA ALA A 60 -1.64 -0.05 -7.23
C ALA A 60 -0.51 -0.19 -8.26
N SER A 61 0.74 -0.32 -7.80
CA SER A 61 1.91 -0.52 -8.65
C SER A 61 1.91 -1.88 -9.37
N LEU A 62 1.50 -2.97 -8.71
CA LEU A 62 1.41 -4.33 -9.27
C LEU A 62 0.37 -4.42 -10.39
N ILE A 63 -0.76 -3.77 -10.18
CA ILE A 63 -1.92 -3.85 -11.05
C ILE A 63 -1.84 -2.86 -12.20
N GLY A 64 -1.14 -1.74 -12.02
CA GLY A 64 -1.08 -0.65 -13.00
C GLY A 64 -2.41 0.09 -13.15
N THR A 65 -3.30 0.02 -12.16
CA THR A 65 -4.54 0.79 -12.14
C THR A 65 -4.31 2.17 -11.55
N ASP A 66 -4.59 3.18 -12.37
CA ASP A 66 -4.46 4.61 -12.06
C ASP A 66 -5.58 5.18 -11.15
N THR A 67 -6.45 4.34 -10.60
CA THR A 67 -7.72 4.80 -10.02
C THR A 67 -7.70 4.90 -8.50
N ARG A 68 -6.89 4.09 -7.80
CA ARG A 68 -6.75 4.14 -6.35
C ARG A 68 -5.50 4.93 -5.97
N SER A 69 -5.68 6.23 -5.78
CA SER A 69 -4.63 7.07 -5.21
C SER A 69 -4.35 6.69 -3.77
N THR A 70 -3.17 6.16 -3.49
CA THR A 70 -2.66 6.04 -2.12
C THR A 70 -1.99 7.35 -1.72
N ARG A 71 -2.14 7.75 -0.46
CA ARG A 71 -1.56 9.02 0.06
C ARG A 71 -0.33 8.77 0.92
N ASP A 72 -0.01 7.50 1.09
CA ASP A 72 0.97 6.95 1.99
C ASP A 72 1.72 5.80 1.31
N ILE A 73 2.97 5.63 1.75
CA ILE A 73 3.77 4.42 1.54
C ILE A 73 3.70 3.63 2.83
N ASP A 74 3.26 2.37 2.74
CA ASP A 74 3.29 1.43 3.86
C ASP A 74 4.56 0.57 3.75
N THR A 75 5.31 0.46 4.83
CA THR A 75 6.48 -0.41 4.91
C THR A 75 6.46 -1.26 6.17
N SER A 76 7.04 -2.45 6.05
CA SER A 76 7.52 -3.23 7.19
C SER A 76 9.03 -3.04 7.32
N ILE A 77 9.53 -2.86 8.53
CA ILE A 77 10.96 -2.76 8.81
C ILE A 77 11.50 -4.10 9.32
N ILE A 78 12.59 -4.58 8.70
CA ILE A 78 13.30 -5.81 9.07
C ILE A 78 14.74 -5.50 9.51
N GLY A 79 15.23 -6.23 10.51
CA GLY A 79 16.62 -6.15 10.96
C GLY A 79 17.01 -4.86 11.69
N LEU A 80 16.06 -4.00 12.04
CA LEU A 80 16.29 -2.75 12.78
C LEU A 80 15.32 -2.61 13.96
N PRO A 81 15.74 -1.96 15.07
CA PRO A 81 14.86 -1.72 16.20
C PRO A 81 13.82 -0.65 15.86
N VAL A 82 12.56 -0.91 16.20
CA VAL A 82 11.43 -0.02 15.92
C VAL A 82 11.19 0.90 17.10
N THR A 83 11.94 2.00 17.11
CA THR A 83 11.81 3.09 18.10
C THR A 83 11.64 4.41 17.37
N GLU A 84 10.98 5.38 17.99
CA GLU A 84 10.75 6.70 17.39
C GLU A 84 12.07 7.32 16.91
N TYR A 85 13.10 7.28 17.77
CA TYR A 85 14.43 7.78 17.46
C TYR A 85 15.04 7.09 16.23
N LYS A 86 15.01 5.75 16.18
CA LYS A 86 15.60 5.02 15.06
C LYS A 86 14.83 5.25 13.76
N MET A 87 13.49 5.21 13.80
CA MET A 87 12.66 5.42 12.61
C MET A 87 12.81 6.85 12.07
N LYS A 88 12.89 7.85 12.96
CA LYS A 88 13.20 9.22 12.58
C LYS A 88 14.56 9.32 11.88
N ASN A 89 15.61 8.75 12.45
CA ASN A 89 16.96 8.78 11.85
C ASN A 89 16.99 8.11 10.47
N VAL A 90 16.37 6.94 10.33
CA VAL A 90 16.27 6.23 9.04
C VAL A 90 15.66 7.14 7.97
N ILE A 91 14.51 7.75 8.25
CA ILE A 91 13.84 8.63 7.28
C ILE A 91 14.60 9.94 7.09
N GLN A 92 15.29 10.48 8.10
CA GLN A 92 16.13 11.67 7.95
C GLN A 92 17.28 11.41 6.96
N GLU A 93 17.96 10.28 7.09
CA GLU A 93 19.04 9.89 6.17
C GLU A 93 18.52 9.70 4.75
N ILE A 94 17.36 9.06 4.57
CA ILE A 94 16.71 8.92 3.25
C ILE A 94 16.35 10.30 2.65
N CYS A 95 15.78 11.22 3.45
CA CYS A 95 15.47 12.58 3.00
C CYS A 95 16.73 13.39 2.62
N ALA A 96 17.88 13.05 3.22
CA ALA A 96 19.16 13.74 3.01
C ALA A 96 19.91 13.26 1.76
N ILE A 97 19.56 12.10 1.19
CA ILE A 97 20.10 11.63 -0.09
C ILE A 97 19.88 12.73 -1.13
N ARG A 98 20.91 13.10 -1.89
CA ARG A 98 20.82 14.04 -3.01
C ARG A 98 21.14 13.31 -4.29
N LEU A 99 20.21 13.31 -5.22
CA LEU A 99 20.42 12.73 -6.54
C LEU A 99 21.06 13.80 -7.46
N PRO A 100 21.71 13.41 -8.58
CA PRO A 100 22.21 14.38 -9.55
C PRO A 100 21.07 15.28 -10.05
N ASP A 101 21.31 16.59 -10.13
CA ASP A 101 20.31 17.60 -10.55
C ASP A 101 19.01 17.63 -9.71
N ASP A 102 19.10 17.23 -8.44
CA ASP A 102 17.94 17.10 -7.54
C ASP A 102 17.33 18.46 -7.18
N THR A 103 16.16 18.72 -7.75
CA THR A 103 15.32 19.91 -7.47
C THR A 103 14.28 19.64 -6.37
N VAL A 104 14.26 18.43 -5.80
CA VAL A 104 13.30 17.98 -4.80
C VAL A 104 13.95 18.03 -3.41
N LYS A 105 13.29 18.68 -2.46
CA LYS A 105 13.76 18.78 -1.06
C LYS A 105 12.75 18.12 -0.14
N LEU A 106 13.22 17.21 0.70
CA LEU A 106 12.39 16.51 1.68
C LEU A 106 12.79 16.92 3.09
N SER A 107 11.80 17.09 3.96
CA SER A 107 12.00 17.34 5.38
C SER A 107 10.91 16.68 6.21
N ILE A 108 11.29 16.05 7.32
CA ILE A 108 10.31 15.49 8.26
C ILE A 108 9.57 16.63 8.97
N VAL A 109 8.24 16.54 8.97
CA VAL A 109 7.34 17.47 9.66
C VAL A 109 7.01 16.97 11.05
N LYS A 110 6.59 15.71 11.15
CA LYS A 110 6.20 15.07 12.41
C LYS A 110 6.34 13.56 12.32
N ILE A 111 6.51 12.94 13.48
CA ILE A 111 6.47 11.49 13.68
C ILE A 111 5.43 11.22 14.77
N GLY A 112 4.67 10.14 14.64
CA GLY A 112 3.71 9.71 15.65
C GLY A 112 3.52 8.21 15.61
N GLU A 113 3.10 7.63 16.73
CA GLU A 113 2.79 6.20 16.81
C GLU A 113 1.57 5.85 15.95
N ILE A 114 1.62 4.69 15.31
CA ILE A 114 0.44 4.06 14.70
C ILE A 114 -0.21 3.21 15.79
N ARG A 115 -1.39 3.62 16.24
CA ARG A 115 -2.20 2.85 17.18
C ARG A 115 -3.35 2.24 16.41
N GLU A 116 -3.20 0.98 16.02
CA GLU A 116 -4.30 0.16 15.55
C GLU A 116 -4.50 -0.98 16.55
N ASP A 117 -5.76 -1.26 16.87
CA ASP A 117 -6.18 -2.15 17.95
C ASP A 117 -5.41 -3.48 17.93
N ASN A 118 -4.52 -3.60 18.90
CA ASN A 118 -3.71 -4.74 19.30
C ASN A 118 -2.59 -5.20 18.32
N GLU A 119 -1.37 -5.07 18.84
CA GLU A 119 -0.15 -5.84 18.52
C GLU A 119 0.85 -5.42 17.42
N TYR A 120 0.86 -4.17 16.92
CA TYR A 120 2.03 -3.70 16.17
C TYR A 120 2.51 -2.29 16.55
N SER A 121 3.75 -2.24 17.06
CA SER A 121 4.51 -1.01 17.23
C SER A 121 4.90 -0.46 15.85
N GLY A 122 4.40 0.72 15.52
CA GLY A 122 4.74 1.38 14.26
C GLY A 122 4.76 2.90 14.40
N TYR A 123 5.36 3.55 13.42
CA TYR A 123 5.47 5.00 13.35
C TYR A 123 5.01 5.50 12.00
N ARG A 124 4.16 6.53 12.03
CA ARG A 124 3.78 7.32 10.88
C ARG A 124 4.62 8.58 10.84
N ILE A 125 5.34 8.77 9.75
CA ILE A 125 6.22 9.92 9.54
C ILE A 125 5.66 10.76 8.41
N HIS A 126 5.38 12.02 8.72
CA HIS A 126 4.93 13.01 7.75
C HIS A 126 6.14 13.74 7.18
N ILE A 127 6.21 13.80 5.86
CA ILE A 127 7.32 14.38 5.11
C ILE A 127 6.77 15.50 4.23
N LEU A 128 7.31 16.70 4.42
CA LEU A 128 7.10 17.83 3.52
C LEU A 128 8.08 17.70 2.37
N VAL A 129 7.54 17.70 1.15
CA VAL A 129 8.31 17.65 -0.07
C VAL A 129 8.09 18.94 -0.84
N GLN A 130 9.20 19.59 -1.17
CA GLN A 130 9.23 20.80 -1.96
C GLN A 130 9.84 20.50 -3.33
N ILE A 131 9.07 20.76 -4.38
CA ILE A 131 9.51 20.70 -5.77
C ILE A 131 9.33 22.11 -6.34
N TYR A 132 10.44 22.77 -6.73
CA TYR A 132 10.45 24.21 -7.00
C TYR A 132 9.88 25.01 -5.80
N ASN A 133 8.79 25.76 -6.01
CA ASN A 133 8.04 26.51 -4.99
C ASN A 133 6.67 25.87 -4.73
N THR A 134 6.49 24.59 -5.02
CA THR A 134 5.28 23.83 -4.70
C THR A 134 5.60 22.90 -3.54
N GLN A 135 4.71 22.85 -2.55
CA GLN A 135 4.84 22.02 -1.37
C GLN A 135 3.74 20.97 -1.34
N VAL A 136 4.12 19.73 -1.00
CA VAL A 136 3.21 18.61 -0.81
C VAL A 136 3.63 17.85 0.44
N GLU A 137 2.67 17.50 1.27
CA GLU A 137 2.91 16.63 2.43
C GLU A 137 2.47 15.21 2.06
N VAL A 138 3.38 14.25 2.26
CA VAL A 138 3.15 12.81 2.14
C VAL A 138 3.46 12.11 3.44
N LYS A 139 3.09 10.82 3.55
CA LYS A 139 3.32 10.03 4.75
C LYS A 139 4.00 8.72 4.40
N ILE A 140 4.85 8.26 5.31
CA ILE A 140 5.36 6.89 5.31
C ILE A 140 5.00 6.25 6.64
N ASP A 141 4.33 5.11 6.56
CA ASP A 141 3.99 4.27 7.69
C ASP A 141 5.00 3.14 7.78
N ILE A 142 5.65 3.03 8.94
CA ILE A 142 6.65 2.01 9.22
C ILE A 142 6.13 1.13 10.34
N SER A 143 5.89 -0.12 10.01
CA SER A 143 5.43 -1.16 10.93
C SER A 143 6.47 -2.27 11.05
N THR A 144 6.31 -3.20 11.98
CA THR A 144 7.12 -4.42 12.05
C THR A 144 6.26 -5.55 12.59
N GLY A 145 6.80 -6.76 12.63
CA GLY A 145 6.21 -7.88 13.35
C GLY A 145 5.35 -8.79 12.50
N ASP A 146 4.77 -8.32 11.38
CA ASP A 146 4.10 -9.19 10.42
C ASP A 146 5.08 -10.19 9.76
N VAL A 147 4.56 -11.33 9.32
CA VAL A 147 5.32 -12.37 8.64
C VAL A 147 5.21 -12.21 7.12
N ILE A 148 6.32 -12.38 6.41
CA ILE A 148 6.35 -12.33 4.94
C ILE A 148 6.56 -13.74 4.42
N THR A 149 5.67 -14.22 3.55
CA THR A 149 5.69 -15.60 3.08
C THR A 149 6.16 -15.71 1.62
N GLU A 150 7.23 -16.45 1.30
CA GLU A 150 8.23 -17.08 2.20
C GLU A 150 9.33 -16.10 2.67
N ARG A 151 9.51 -15.00 1.94
CA ARG A 151 10.42 -13.88 2.24
C ARG A 151 10.05 -12.68 1.39
N ALA A 152 10.59 -11.50 1.74
CA ALA A 152 10.48 -10.32 0.89
C ALA A 152 11.10 -10.56 -0.50
N ILE A 153 10.53 -9.95 -1.52
CA ILE A 153 10.97 -10.04 -2.91
C ILE A 153 11.52 -8.70 -3.39
N GLN A 154 12.39 -8.73 -4.39
CA GLN A 154 12.84 -7.53 -5.07
C GLN A 154 11.81 -7.16 -6.14
N TYR A 155 11.06 -6.10 -5.91
CA TYR A 155 10.07 -5.56 -6.83
C TYR A 155 10.68 -4.46 -7.69
N GLU A 156 10.35 -4.46 -8.99
CA GLU A 156 10.77 -3.44 -9.94
C GLU A 156 9.65 -2.42 -10.13
N HIS A 157 9.74 -1.31 -9.40
CA HIS A 157 8.79 -0.21 -9.49
C HIS A 157 9.08 0.64 -10.73
N LYS A 158 8.08 0.86 -11.59
CA LYS A 158 8.21 1.74 -12.76
C LYS A 158 7.95 3.19 -12.35
N MET A 159 8.94 4.05 -12.59
CA MET A 159 8.84 5.48 -12.29
C MET A 159 7.77 6.17 -13.15
N ILE A 160 7.13 7.20 -12.60
CA ILE A 160 6.02 7.92 -13.26
C ILE A 160 6.55 8.91 -14.31
N LEU A 161 7.61 9.64 -13.98
CA LEU A 161 8.15 10.71 -14.83
C LEU A 161 9.33 10.29 -15.71
N GLU A 162 9.87 9.10 -15.47
CA GLU A 162 11.08 8.58 -16.13
C GLU A 162 10.79 7.19 -16.70
N ASP A 163 11.33 6.87 -17.89
CA ASP A 163 11.21 5.52 -18.45
C ASP A 163 12.30 4.60 -17.88
N ARG A 164 12.24 4.36 -16.56
CA ARG A 164 13.14 3.46 -15.84
C ARG A 164 12.41 2.75 -14.70
N THR A 165 13.01 1.67 -14.22
CA THR A 165 12.55 0.96 -13.04
C THR A 165 13.53 1.12 -11.87
N VAL A 166 13.00 1.00 -10.65
CA VAL A 166 13.74 1.03 -9.39
C VAL A 166 13.50 -0.27 -8.64
N LYS A 167 14.57 -0.84 -8.09
CA LYS A 167 14.52 -2.09 -7.31
C LYS A 167 14.34 -1.77 -5.84
N ILE A 168 13.27 -2.30 -5.24
CA ILE A 168 12.97 -2.16 -3.81
C ILE A 168 12.53 -3.49 -3.23
N MET A 169 12.74 -3.70 -1.93
CA MET A 169 12.17 -4.84 -1.23
C MET A 169 10.67 -4.65 -1.05
N ALA A 170 9.90 -5.70 -1.27
CA ALA A 170 8.44 -5.67 -1.23
C ALA A 170 7.86 -6.99 -0.68
N TYR A 171 6.61 -6.91 -0.21
CA TYR A 171 5.82 -8.09 0.12
C TYR A 171 5.49 -8.89 -1.14
N THR A 172 5.32 -10.20 -0.98
CA THR A 172 4.69 -11.02 -2.00
C THR A 172 3.20 -10.68 -2.07
N VAL A 173 2.59 -10.78 -3.26
CA VAL A 173 1.15 -10.55 -3.42
C VAL A 173 0.33 -11.48 -2.52
N GLU A 174 0.81 -12.71 -2.33
CA GLU A 174 0.19 -13.70 -1.45
C GLU A 174 0.18 -13.25 0.02
N THR A 175 1.26 -12.62 0.50
CA THR A 175 1.31 -12.06 1.87
C THR A 175 0.31 -10.91 2.01
N ILE A 176 0.20 -10.04 1.02
CA ILE A 176 -0.74 -8.91 1.03
C ILE A 176 -2.19 -9.40 1.09
N ILE A 177 -2.52 -10.41 0.28
CA ILE A 177 -3.86 -11.03 0.28
C ILE A 177 -4.14 -11.65 1.65
N ALA A 178 -3.19 -12.41 2.19
CA ALA A 178 -3.31 -13.05 3.50
C ALA A 178 -3.56 -12.04 4.63
N GLU A 179 -2.79 -10.95 4.71
CA GLU A 179 -2.99 -9.89 5.71
C GLU A 179 -4.37 -9.26 5.62
N LYS A 180 -4.86 -9.00 4.41
CA LYS A 180 -6.18 -8.40 4.18
C LYS A 180 -7.32 -9.33 4.53
N LEU A 181 -7.22 -10.60 4.12
CA LEU A 181 -8.21 -11.62 4.49
C LEU A 181 -8.29 -11.74 6.01
N GLU A 182 -7.15 -11.90 6.68
CA GLU A 182 -7.12 -12.01 8.13
C GLU A 182 -7.75 -10.78 8.80
N THR A 183 -7.38 -9.56 8.39
CA THR A 183 -7.96 -8.33 8.94
C THR A 183 -9.46 -8.22 8.69
N ILE A 184 -9.95 -8.70 7.54
CA ILE A 184 -11.38 -8.73 7.23
C ILE A 184 -12.12 -9.68 8.18
N ILE A 185 -11.59 -10.88 8.36
CA ILE A 185 -12.19 -11.91 9.21
C ILE A 185 -12.18 -11.48 10.69
N SER A 186 -11.04 -10.99 11.18
CA SER A 186 -10.89 -10.68 12.60
C SER A 186 -11.67 -9.44 13.05
N ARG A 187 -12.00 -8.53 12.12
CA ARG A 187 -12.82 -7.33 12.41
C ARG A 187 -14.31 -7.51 12.20
N ASP A 188 -14.69 -8.54 11.44
CA ASP A 188 -16.07 -8.94 11.19
C ASP A 188 -16.98 -7.74 10.79
N ASP A 189 -18.24 -7.73 11.20
CA ASP A 189 -19.23 -6.70 10.85
C ASP A 189 -18.88 -5.26 11.27
N THR A 190 -17.92 -5.09 12.18
CA THR A 190 -17.46 -3.76 12.64
C THR A 190 -16.36 -3.16 11.76
N ASN A 191 -15.98 -3.85 10.69
CA ASN A 191 -14.84 -3.47 9.88
C ASN A 191 -15.05 -2.19 9.05
N THR A 192 -14.27 -1.15 9.37
CA THR A 192 -14.26 0.12 8.62
C THR A 192 -13.22 0.19 7.50
N ARG A 193 -12.36 -0.83 7.36
CA ARG A 193 -11.33 -0.92 6.30
C ARG A 193 -11.89 -1.48 5.00
N LEU A 194 -12.92 -0.83 4.48
CA LEU A 194 -13.57 -1.20 3.23
C LEU A 194 -12.63 -1.23 2.03
N LYS A 195 -11.52 -0.49 2.11
CA LYS A 195 -10.45 -0.48 1.13
C LYS A 195 -9.78 -1.85 0.95
N ASP A 196 -9.79 -2.71 1.97
CA ASP A 196 -9.18 -4.05 1.91
C ASP A 196 -10.05 -4.99 1.06
N PHE A 197 -11.38 -4.91 1.18
CA PHE A 197 -12.31 -5.63 0.31
C PHE A 197 -12.14 -5.24 -1.16
N TYR A 198 -11.97 -3.94 -1.43
CA TYR A 198 -11.71 -3.45 -2.78
C TYR A 198 -10.39 -3.99 -3.35
N ASP A 199 -9.34 -4.03 -2.54
CA ASP A 199 -8.04 -4.53 -2.97
C ASP A 199 -8.06 -6.00 -3.34
N LEU A 200 -8.75 -6.82 -2.54
CA LEU A 200 -8.95 -8.25 -2.85
C LEU A 200 -9.72 -8.43 -4.15
N TYR A 201 -10.77 -7.63 -4.37
CA TYR A 201 -11.51 -7.63 -5.63
C TYR A 201 -10.64 -7.31 -6.84
N LEU A 202 -9.80 -6.26 -6.76
CA LEU A 202 -8.90 -5.93 -7.86
C LEU A 202 -7.89 -7.05 -8.14
N LEU A 203 -7.28 -7.61 -7.08
CA LEU A 203 -6.29 -8.68 -7.20
C LEU A 203 -6.88 -9.95 -7.81
N ASP A 204 -8.15 -10.27 -7.51
CA ASP A 204 -8.83 -11.44 -8.05
C ASP A 204 -9.29 -11.26 -9.51
N HIS A 205 -9.70 -10.04 -9.91
CA HIS A 205 -10.38 -9.83 -11.21
C HIS A 205 -9.47 -9.37 -12.34
N GLN A 206 -8.32 -8.74 -12.06
CA GLN A 206 -7.58 -8.02 -13.11
C GLN A 206 -6.50 -8.85 -13.81
N ASN A 207 -6.16 -10.05 -13.31
CA ASN A 207 -5.18 -10.97 -13.91
C ASN A 207 -3.85 -10.29 -14.33
N ARG A 208 -3.45 -9.21 -13.64
CA ARG A 208 -2.23 -8.43 -13.91
C ARG A 208 -1.02 -8.95 -13.13
N THR A 209 -1.26 -9.74 -12.10
CA THR A 209 -0.22 -10.29 -11.23
C THR A 209 -0.49 -11.77 -11.02
N GLU A 210 0.54 -12.59 -11.14
CA GLU A 210 0.44 -14.02 -10.86
C GLU A 210 0.32 -14.24 -9.35
N ILE A 211 -0.75 -14.89 -8.92
CA ILE A 211 -0.97 -15.32 -7.53
C ILE A 211 -0.66 -16.81 -7.46
N ARG A 212 0.42 -17.21 -6.78
CA ARG A 212 0.77 -18.62 -6.64
C ARG A 212 -0.08 -19.23 -5.52
N LEU A 213 -1.09 -20.00 -5.90
CA LEU A 213 -2.13 -20.50 -4.98
C LEU A 213 -1.57 -21.32 -3.81
N ASN A 214 -0.54 -22.15 -4.04
CA ASN A 214 0.15 -22.89 -2.97
C ASN A 214 0.86 -21.95 -1.98
N MET A 215 1.39 -20.83 -2.46
CA MET A 215 2.01 -19.82 -1.60
C MET A 215 0.98 -18.99 -0.86
N LEU A 216 -0.18 -18.72 -1.49
CA LEU A 216 -1.29 -18.04 -0.85
C LEU A 216 -1.82 -18.83 0.35
N ASN A 217 -1.99 -20.14 0.20
CA ASN A 217 -2.37 -21.01 1.32
C ASN A 217 -1.40 -20.88 2.50
N LYS A 218 -0.09 -21.03 2.23
CA LYS A 218 0.96 -20.87 3.24
C LYS A 218 0.94 -19.49 3.88
N ALA A 219 0.72 -18.44 3.07
CA ALA A 219 0.68 -17.07 3.55
C ALA A 219 -0.50 -16.84 4.50
N ILE A 220 -1.69 -17.36 4.19
CA ILE A 220 -2.87 -17.25 5.05
C ILE A 220 -2.61 -17.94 6.40
N HIS A 221 -2.09 -19.18 6.38
CA HIS A 221 -1.74 -19.91 7.60
C HIS A 221 -0.65 -19.19 8.42
N ALA A 222 0.40 -18.68 7.77
CA ALA A 222 1.49 -17.98 8.44
C ALA A 222 0.99 -16.68 9.10
N THR A 223 0.19 -15.89 8.37
CA THR A 223 -0.40 -14.65 8.90
C THR A 223 -1.33 -14.93 10.08
N ALA A 224 -2.24 -15.90 9.97
CA ALA A 224 -3.13 -16.27 11.07
C ALA A 224 -2.36 -16.77 12.30
N THR A 225 -1.30 -17.57 12.09
CA THR A 225 -0.42 -18.01 13.19
C THR A 225 0.27 -16.83 13.86
N LYS A 226 0.80 -15.91 13.06
CA LYS A 226 1.50 -14.72 13.55
C LYS A 226 0.58 -13.79 14.36
N ARG A 227 -0.70 -13.70 13.99
CA ARG A 227 -1.71 -12.86 14.63
C ARG A 227 -2.57 -13.58 15.67
N GLY A 228 -2.30 -14.87 15.93
CA GLY A 228 -3.03 -15.65 16.92
C GLY A 228 -4.48 -15.95 16.56
N THR A 229 -4.82 -15.97 15.27
CA THR A 229 -6.19 -16.15 14.74
C THR A 229 -6.38 -17.48 14.01
N THR A 230 -5.56 -18.48 14.33
CA THR A 230 -5.60 -19.80 13.68
C THR A 230 -6.92 -20.54 13.86
N GLU A 231 -7.64 -20.32 14.96
CA GLU A 231 -8.96 -20.92 15.16
C GLU A 231 -10.01 -20.43 14.14
N GLN A 232 -9.79 -19.24 13.54
CA GLN A 232 -10.70 -18.66 12.56
C GLN A 232 -10.50 -19.26 11.16
N LEU A 233 -9.38 -19.95 10.89
CA LEU A 233 -9.04 -20.42 9.54
C LEU A 233 -10.15 -21.28 8.90
N GLY A 234 -10.79 -22.14 9.69
CA GLY A 234 -11.89 -23.00 9.22
C GLY A 234 -13.21 -22.27 8.97
N THR A 235 -13.33 -21.00 9.35
CA THR A 235 -14.56 -20.21 9.18
C THR A 235 -14.44 -19.11 8.13
N TYR A 236 -13.30 -18.96 7.44
CA TYR A 236 -13.09 -17.85 6.49
C TYR A 236 -14.21 -17.74 5.45
N ILE A 237 -14.59 -18.86 4.82
CA ILE A 237 -15.64 -18.88 3.79
C ILE A 237 -17.01 -18.54 4.40
N SER A 238 -17.38 -19.13 5.54
CA SER A 238 -18.67 -18.87 6.17
C SER A 238 -18.76 -17.43 6.67
N SER A 239 -17.71 -16.92 7.33
CA SER A 239 -17.63 -15.54 7.80
C SER A 239 -17.74 -14.55 6.63
N LEU A 240 -17.00 -14.73 5.54
CA LEU A 240 -17.13 -13.86 4.36
C LEU A 240 -18.54 -13.94 3.73
N THR A 241 -19.18 -15.10 3.79
CA THR A 241 -20.56 -15.28 3.32
C THR A 241 -21.57 -14.55 4.21
N ASP A 242 -21.36 -14.54 5.53
CA ASP A 242 -22.17 -13.78 6.47
C ASP A 242 -21.98 -12.27 6.25
N LEU A 243 -20.72 -11.83 6.09
CA LEU A 243 -20.36 -10.44 5.80
C LEU A 243 -21.03 -9.95 4.51
N LYS A 244 -21.09 -10.78 3.46
CA LYS A 244 -21.78 -10.48 2.20
C LYS A 244 -23.21 -9.96 2.42
N SER A 245 -23.91 -10.55 3.38
CA SER A 245 -25.31 -10.23 3.72
C SER A 245 -25.45 -9.12 4.77
N SER A 246 -24.34 -8.52 5.23
CA SER A 246 -24.38 -7.46 6.24
C SER A 246 -24.95 -6.16 5.67
N GLN A 247 -26.09 -5.75 6.24
CA GLN A 247 -26.66 -4.42 5.96
C GLN A 247 -25.76 -3.28 6.46
N ASN A 248 -24.97 -3.50 7.51
CA ASN A 248 -24.06 -2.49 8.03
C ASN A 248 -22.91 -2.22 7.06
N LEU A 249 -22.20 -3.28 6.63
CA LEU A 249 -21.08 -3.15 5.70
C LEU A 249 -21.54 -2.66 4.32
N GLN A 250 -22.71 -3.06 3.85
CA GLN A 250 -23.31 -2.51 2.63
C GLN A 250 -23.53 -0.99 2.74
N LYS A 251 -24.08 -0.50 3.86
CA LYS A 251 -24.26 0.95 4.11
C LYS A 251 -22.92 1.68 4.18
N LEU A 252 -21.94 1.11 4.89
CA LEU A 252 -20.60 1.68 4.98
C LEU A 252 -19.94 1.73 3.60
N TRP A 253 -20.13 0.71 2.76
CA TRP A 253 -19.61 0.70 1.40
C TRP A 253 -20.21 1.79 0.52
N ILE A 254 -21.53 1.96 0.54
CA ILE A 254 -22.20 3.04 -0.20
C ILE A 254 -21.64 4.40 0.24
N ALA A 255 -21.37 4.58 1.55
CA ALA A 255 -20.72 5.78 2.04
C ALA A 255 -19.27 5.91 1.56
N TYR A 256 -18.51 4.81 1.53
CA TYR A 256 -17.13 4.76 1.04
C TYR A 256 -17.01 5.11 -0.45
N GLN A 257 -17.98 4.72 -1.27
CA GLN A 257 -18.01 5.05 -2.70
C GLN A 257 -18.05 6.56 -2.94
N LYS A 258 -18.81 7.33 -2.15
CA LYS A 258 -19.04 8.77 -2.38
C LYS A 258 -17.75 9.59 -2.64
N PRO A 259 -16.70 9.51 -1.79
CA PRO A 259 -15.43 10.18 -2.08
C PRO A 259 -14.46 9.39 -2.97
N ASN A 260 -14.71 8.09 -3.20
CA ASN A 260 -13.82 7.18 -3.91
C ASN A 260 -14.40 6.76 -5.26
N LYS A 261 -14.25 7.61 -6.28
CA LYS A 261 -14.79 7.37 -7.64
C LYS A 261 -14.40 6.02 -8.23
N TYR A 262 -13.21 5.51 -7.90
CA TYR A 262 -12.71 4.22 -8.37
C TYR A 262 -13.50 3.01 -7.85
N ALA A 263 -14.27 3.19 -6.78
CA ALA A 263 -15.10 2.17 -6.19
C ALA A 263 -16.55 2.20 -6.70
N HIS A 264 -16.92 3.21 -7.49
CA HIS A 264 -18.27 3.38 -8.03
C HIS A 264 -18.66 2.21 -8.95
N GLY A 265 -19.93 1.78 -8.87
CA GLY A 265 -20.48 0.75 -9.74
C GLY A 265 -20.06 -0.69 -9.42
N ILE A 266 -19.34 -0.89 -8.30
CA ILE A 266 -19.02 -2.21 -7.78
C ILE A 266 -19.97 -2.48 -6.60
N ASP A 267 -20.47 -3.70 -6.46
CA ASP A 267 -21.41 -4.11 -5.38
C ASP A 267 -20.73 -4.88 -4.24
N PHE A 268 -21.23 -4.73 -2.99
CA PHE A 268 -20.57 -5.29 -1.78
C PHE A 268 -20.43 -6.78 -1.79
N GLU A 269 -21.39 -7.38 -2.45
CA GLU A 269 -21.43 -8.77 -2.76
C GLU A 269 -20.24 -9.21 -3.63
N ASP A 270 -19.92 -8.48 -4.70
CA ASP A 270 -18.81 -8.83 -5.60
C ASP A 270 -17.45 -8.86 -4.90
N ARG A 271 -17.23 -7.99 -3.89
CA ARG A 271 -15.95 -7.99 -3.15
C ARG A 271 -15.87 -9.16 -2.19
N CYS A 272 -16.98 -9.50 -1.54
CA CYS A 272 -17.03 -10.68 -0.68
C CYS A 272 -16.83 -11.94 -1.54
N ASP A 273 -17.45 -12.00 -2.71
CA ASP A 273 -17.28 -13.09 -3.66
C ASP A 273 -15.83 -13.22 -4.13
N ALA A 274 -15.15 -12.11 -4.45
CA ALA A 274 -13.72 -12.12 -4.78
C ALA A 274 -12.85 -12.63 -3.63
N ALA A 275 -13.13 -12.20 -2.39
CA ALA A 275 -12.41 -12.70 -1.22
C ALA A 275 -12.64 -14.20 -1.00
N ILE A 276 -13.88 -14.67 -1.16
CA ILE A 276 -14.23 -16.10 -1.08
C ILE A 276 -13.52 -16.89 -2.18
N ASP A 277 -13.46 -16.37 -3.40
CA ASP A 277 -12.81 -17.03 -4.52
C ASP A 277 -11.29 -17.17 -4.30
N LEU A 278 -10.62 -16.12 -3.82
CA LEU A 278 -9.20 -16.20 -3.42
C LEU A 278 -8.96 -17.27 -2.34
N VAL A 279 -9.84 -17.35 -1.32
CA VAL A 279 -9.76 -18.39 -0.28
C VAL A 279 -9.93 -19.79 -0.88
N ARG A 280 -10.96 -20.00 -1.73
CA ARG A 280 -11.21 -21.29 -2.39
C ARG A 280 -10.07 -21.71 -3.31
N LYS A 281 -9.58 -20.79 -4.15
CA LYS A 281 -8.44 -21.01 -5.06
C LYS A 281 -7.18 -21.36 -4.29
N SER A 282 -6.98 -20.83 -3.08
CA SER A 282 -5.85 -21.21 -2.23
C SER A 282 -5.90 -22.66 -1.74
N GLY A 283 -7.01 -23.38 -1.92
CA GLY A 283 -7.18 -24.76 -1.44
C GLY A 283 -7.47 -24.87 0.06
N MET A 284 -7.75 -23.75 0.73
CA MET A 284 -8.38 -23.78 2.06
C MET A 284 -9.78 -24.37 1.96
N LYS A 285 -10.09 -25.29 2.88
CA LYS A 285 -11.39 -25.97 2.98
C LYS A 285 -12.26 -25.32 4.03
#